data_AF-A0A1U7HU76-F1
#
_entry.id   AF-A0A1U7HU76-F1
#
_cell.length_a   1.000
_cell.length_b   1.000
_cell.length_c   1.000
_cell.angle_alpha   90.00
_cell.angle_beta   90.00
_cell.angle_gamma   90.00
#
_symmetry.space_group_name_H-M   'P 1'
#
loop_
_entity.id
_entity.type
_entity.pdbx_description
1 polymer ?
#
loop_
_entity_poly.entity_id
_entity_poly.type
_entity_poly.pdbx_seq_one_letter_code
_entity_poly.pdbx_strand_id
1 'polypeptide(L)' 'MKLLRIATGILLPPLGVFLTEGISTAFLINIVLTILGWLPGSIHAVWIIVKHEERTNKPVY' A
#
# COMPACT_ATOMS: atom_id res chain seq x y z
N MET A 1 -11.09 0.42 9.34
CA MET A 1 -9.63 0.21 9.16
C MET A 1 -9.03 0.86 7.90
N LYS A 2 -9.83 1.26 6.90
CA LYS A 2 -9.38 1.90 5.65
C LYS A 2 -8.58 3.20 5.87
N LEU A 3 -9.10 4.11 6.69
CA LEU A 3 -8.43 5.36 7.04
C LEU A 3 -7.04 5.14 7.67
N LEU A 4 -6.91 4.12 8.54
CA LEU A 4 -5.64 3.82 9.20
C LEU A 4 -4.57 3.38 8.19
N ARG A 5 -4.94 2.53 7.21
CA ARG A 5 -4.06 2.06 6.14
C ARG A 5 -3.64 3.19 5.20
N ILE A 6 -4.57 4.07 4.85
CA ILE A 6 -4.28 5.24 4.00
C ILE A 6 -3.38 6.24 4.74
N ALA A 7 -3.69 6.54 6.01
CA ALA A 7 -2.86 7.43 6.84
C ALA A 7 -1.43 6.88 7.02
N THR A 8 -1.28 5.59 7.30
CA THR A 8 0.04 4.95 7.37
C THR A 8 0.72 4.87 6.01
N GLY A 9 0.01 4.64 4.89
CA GLY A 9 0.59 4.65 3.55
C GLY A 9 1.08 6.04 3.06
N ILE A 10 0.56 7.13 3.63
CA ILE A 10 1.03 8.49 3.32
C ILE A 10 2.17 8.92 4.25
N LEU A 11 2.08 8.59 5.55
CA LEU A 11 3.07 8.98 6.56
C LEU A 11 4.30 8.06 6.57
N LEU A 12 4.11 6.75 6.41
CA LEU A 12 5.17 5.76 6.27
C LEU A 12 4.77 4.75 5.17
N PRO A 13 5.02 5.08 3.89
CA PRO A 13 4.62 4.28 2.73
C PRO A 13 4.90 2.77 2.84
N PRO A 14 6.11 2.32 3.26
CA PRO A 14 6.38 0.89 3.40
C PRO A 14 5.53 0.22 4.50
N LEU A 15 5.20 0.92 5.58
CA LEU A 15 4.35 0.39 6.65
C LEU A 15 2.89 0.24 6.20
N GLY A 16 2.35 1.20 5.44
CA GLY A 16 0.99 1.09 4.90
C GLY A 16 0.82 -0.08 3.92
N VAL A 17 1.84 -0.35 3.10
CA VAL A 17 1.89 -1.51 2.21
C VAL A 17 2.05 -2.81 2.99
N PHE A 18 2.93 -2.83 3.99
CA PHE A 18 3.14 -4.00 4.84
C PHE A 18 1.86 -4.42 5.59
N LEU A 19 1.11 -3.46 6.13
CA LEU A 19 -0.17 -3.73 6.80
C LEU A 19 -1.28 -4.17 5.83
N THR A 20 -1.07 -3.97 4.53
CA THR A 20 -2.04 -4.28 3.47
C THR A 20 -1.76 -5.62 2.80
N GLU A 21 -0.53 -5.87 2.37
CA GLU A 21 -0.14 -7.05 1.59
C GLU A 21 0.92 -7.91 2.33
N GLY A 22 1.34 -7.52 3.53
CA GLY A 22 2.40 -8.20 4.28
C GLY A 22 3.79 -8.05 3.64
N ILE A 23 4.62 -9.08 3.76
CA ILE A 23 5.89 -9.19 3.02
C ILE A 23 5.57 -9.70 1.61
N SER A 24 5.37 -8.77 0.69
CA SER A 24 5.08 -9.04 -0.71
C SER A 24 6.04 -8.27 -1.63
N THR A 25 6.09 -8.64 -2.90
CA THR A 25 6.87 -7.91 -3.92
C THR A 25 6.49 -6.42 -3.96
N ALA A 26 5.23 -6.08 -3.66
CA ALA A 26 4.76 -4.70 -3.54
C ALA A 26 5.45 -3.92 -2.39
N PHE A 27 5.77 -4.58 -1.28
CA PHE A 27 6.50 -3.97 -0.15
C PHE A 27 7.95 -3.64 -0.54
N LEU A 28 8.62 -4.57 -1.23
CA LEU A 28 9.96 -4.37 -1.77
C LEU A 28 10.00 -3.24 -2.81
N ILE A 29 9.03 -3.20 -3.73
CA ILE A 29 8.88 -2.11 -4.70
C ILE A 29 8.65 -0.78 -3.99
N ASN A 30 7.82 -0.76 -2.94
CA ASN A 30 7.55 0.46 -2.18
C ASN A 30 8.81 0.98 -1.46
N ILE A 31 9.64 0.10 -0.89
CA ILE A 31 10.94 0.48 -0.30
C ILE A 31 11.85 1.13 -1.35
N VAL A 32 12.00 0.50 -2.51
CA VAL A 32 12.85 1.02 -3.60
C VAL A 32 12.32 2.37 -4.10
N LEU A 33 11.01 2.50 -4.29
CA LEU A 33 10.37 3.77 -4.67
C LEU A 33 10.59 4.85 -3.63
N THR A 34 10.47 4.53 -2.34
CA THR A 34 10.63 5.50 -1.25
C THR A 34 12.08 6.02 -1.17
N ILE A 35 13.06 5.18 -1.49
CA ILE A 35 14.48 5.57 -1.60
C ILE A 35 14.74 6.45 -2.84
N LEU A 36 14.08 6.17 -3.97
CA LEU A 36 14.12 7.01 -5.18
C LEU A 36 13.35 8.33 -5.03
N GLY A 37 12.37 8.38 -4.13
CA GLY A 37 11.62 9.56 -3.77
C GLY A 37 10.36 9.22 -2.98
N TRP A 38 10.04 10.02 -1.96
CA TRP A 38 8.85 9.79 -1.13
C TRP A 38 7.55 9.80 -1.95
N LEU A 39 7.43 10.74 -2.89
CA LEU A 39 6.24 10.94 -3.74
C LEU A 39 5.78 9.67 -4.48
N PRO A 40 6.64 9.00 -5.29
CA PRO A 40 6.23 7.77 -5.96
C PRO A 40 5.90 6.64 -4.96
N GLY A 41 6.63 6.53 -3.84
CA GLY A 41 6.34 5.54 -2.78
C GLY A 41 4.94 5.70 -2.17
N SER A 42 4.54 6.95 -1.89
CA SER A 42 3.21 7.25 -1.34
C SER A 42 2.08 6.92 -2.31
N ILE A 43 2.22 7.28 -3.60
CA ILE A 43 1.23 6.95 -4.63
C ILE A 43 1.10 5.42 -4.79
N HIS A 44 2.22 4.71 -4.83
CA HIS A 44 2.22 3.25 -4.92
C HIS A 44 1.53 2.59 -3.71
N ALA A 45 1.75 3.13 -2.50
CA ALA A 45 1.11 2.62 -1.28
C ALA A 45 -0.42 2.78 -1.34
N VAL A 46 -0.91 3.96 -1.73
CA VAL A 46 -2.36 4.23 -1.88
C VAL A 46 -2.98 3.33 -2.94
N TRP A 47 -2.32 3.16 -4.09
CA TRP A 47 -2.80 2.28 -5.16
C TRP A 47 -2.95 0.82 -4.70
N ILE A 48 -1.96 0.30 -3.96
CA ILE A 48 -2.02 -1.04 -3.37
C ILE A 48 -3.18 -1.17 -2.38
N ILE A 49 -3.41 -0.18 -1.52
CA ILE A 49 -4.52 -0.19 -0.54
C ILE A 49 -5.87 -0.27 -1.23
N VAL A 50 -6.10 0.57 -2.24
CA VAL A 50 -7.36 0.58 -3.01
C VAL A 50 -7.56 -0.75 -3.73
N LYS A 51 -6.52 -1.23 -4.43
CA LYS A 51 -6.58 -2.49 -5.18
C LYS A 51 -6.81 -3.70 -4.29
N HIS A 52 -6.23 -3.71 -3.09
CA HIS A 52 -6.49 -4.77 -2.12
C HIS A 52 -7.95 -4.77 -1.67
N GLU A 53 -8.56 -3.60 -1.42
CA GLU A 53 -9.97 -3.54 -1.06
C GLU A 53 -10.90 -3.99 -2.18
N GLU A 54 -10.59 -3.64 -3.44
CA GLU A 54 -11.34 -4.15 -4.60
C GLU A 54 -11.30 -5.68 -4.67
N ARG A 55 -10.15 -6.30 -4.38
CA ARG A 55 -10.03 -7.77 -4.31
C ARG A 55 -10.86 -8.35 -3.18
N THR A 56 -10.84 -7.73 -2.00
CA THR A 56 -11.64 -8.18 -0.85
C THR A 56 -13.14 -8.02 -1.07
N ASN A 57 -13.59 -7.03 -1.84
CA ASN A 57 -15.01 -6.75 -2.08
C ASN A 57 -15.58 -7.44 -3.35
N LYS A 58 -14.86 -8.41 -3.92
CA LYS A 58 -15.39 -9.18 -5.05
C LYS A 58 -16.49 -10.13 -4.57
N PRO A 59 -17.72 -10.05 -5.10
CA PRO A 59 -18.76 -11.03 -4.79
C PRO A 59 -18.29 -12.40 -5.29
N VAL A 60 -18.29 -13.39 -4.37
CA VAL A 60 -18.06 -14.79 -4.69
C VAL A 60 -19.39 -15.34 -5.20
N TYR A 61 -19.50 -15.55 -6.51
CA TYR A 61 -20.65 -16.16 -7.16
C TYR A 61 -20.59 -17.69 -7.06
#